data_AF-K0C0N2-F1
#
_entry.id   AF-K0C0N2-F1
#
_cell.length_a   1.000
_cell.length_b   1.000
_cell.length_c   1.000
_cell.angle_alpha   90.00
_cell.angle_beta   90.00
_cell.angle_gamma   90.00
#
_symmetry.space_group_name_H-M   'P 1'
#
loop_
_entity.id
_entity.type
_entity.pdbx_description
1 polymer ?
#
loop_
_entity_poly.entity_id
_entity_poly.type
_entity_poly.pdbx_seq_one_letter_code
_entity_poly.pdbx_strand_id
1 'polypeptide(L)' 'MDSLYFLIPVSVVLLVLIAAIFLWAVRSGQFDDLEGPGHSILYEEENEELGADDNKADNKTDK' A
#
# COMPACT_ATOMS: atom_id res chain seq x y z
N MET A 1 -5.27 38.97 24.06
CA MET A 1 -4.62 39.10 22.73
C MET A 1 -3.29 38.35 22.66
N ASP A 2 -2.79 37.83 23.79
CA ASP A 2 -1.46 37.22 23.88
C ASP A 2 -1.37 35.82 23.23
N SER A 3 -2.46 35.06 23.23
CA SER A 3 -2.50 33.71 22.63
C SER A 3 -2.30 33.72 21.11
N LEU A 4 -2.68 34.80 20.44
CA LEU A 4 -2.53 34.93 18.98
C LEU A 4 -1.05 34.93 18.58
N TYR A 5 -0.21 35.61 19.36
CA TYR A 5 1.23 35.64 19.14
C TYR A 5 1.90 34.29 19.33
N PHE A 6 1.32 33.41 20.14
CA PHE A 6 1.77 32.02 20.28
C PHE A 6 1.21 31.11 19.17
N LEU A 7 -0.04 31.30 18.78
CA LEU A 7 -0.71 30.46 17.77
C LEU A 7 -0.17 30.66 16.35
N ILE A 8 0.20 31.89 15.97
CA ILE A 8 0.74 32.20 14.64
C ILE A 8 2.01 31.38 14.34
N PRO A 9 3.07 31.40 15.17
CA PRO A 9 4.28 30.63 14.87
C PRO A 9 4.02 29.12 14.92
N VAL A 10 3.18 28.63 15.83
CA VAL A 10 2.78 27.21 15.88
C VAL A 10 2.09 26.79 14.57
N SER A 11 1.19 27.62 14.06
CA SER A 11 0.52 27.42 12.77
C SER A 11 1.52 27.35 11.63
N VAL A 12 2.49 28.26 11.56
CA VAL A 12 3.53 28.26 10.51
C VAL A 12 4.36 26.99 10.57
N VAL A 13 4.78 26.56 11.77
CA VAL A 13 5.53 25.31 11.96
C VAL A 13 4.73 24.10 11.50
N LEU A 14 3.44 24.03 11.86
CA LEU A 14 2.56 22.95 11.39
C LEU A 14 2.43 22.95 9.87
N LEU A 15 2.30 24.12 9.25
CA LEU A 15 2.16 24.24 7.79
C LEU A 15 3.42 23.76 7.07
N VAL A 16 4.60 24.11 7.58
CA VAL A 16 5.89 23.60 7.08
C VAL A 16 6.01 22.09 7.28
N LEU A 17 5.58 21.57 8.43
CA LEU A 17 5.65 20.14 8.73
C LEU A 17 4.75 19.34 7.79
N ILE A 18 3.52 19.79 7.56
CA ILE A 18 2.58 19.18 6.61
C ILE A 18 3.17 19.22 5.20
N ALA A 19 3.71 20.36 4.77
CA ALA A 19 4.34 20.48 3.46
C ALA A 19 5.55 19.52 3.31
N ALA A 20 6.38 19.40 4.34
CA ALA A 20 7.53 18.49 4.33
C ALA A 20 7.11 17.02 4.21
N ILE A 21 6.12 16.60 5.00
CA ILE A 21 5.56 15.23 4.93
C ILE A 21 4.95 14.99 3.55
N PHE A 22 4.19 15.94 3.02
CA PHE A 22 3.56 15.82 1.70
C PHE A 22 4.61 15.68 0.59
N LEU A 23 5.63 16.53 0.58
CA LEU A 23 6.73 16.45 -0.39
C LEU A 23 7.53 15.15 -0.26
N TRP A 24 7.72 14.64 0.96
CA TRP A 24 8.33 13.34 1.19
C TRP A 24 7.47 12.20 0.64
N ALA A 25 6.16 12.21 0.88
CA ALA A 25 5.24 11.20 0.38
C ALA A 25 5.19 11.15 -1.16
N VAL A 26 5.15 12.32 -1.81
CA VAL A 26 5.24 12.45 -3.27
C VAL A 26 6.55 11.89 -3.79
N ARG A 27 7.68 12.22 -3.17
CA ARG A 27 9.00 11.66 -3.54
C ARG A 27 9.08 10.16 -3.32
N SER A 28 8.42 9.64 -2.30
CA SER A 28 8.47 8.23 -1.91
C SER A 28 7.65 7.31 -2.83
N GLY A 29 6.95 7.85 -3.83
CA GLY A 29 6.15 7.03 -4.76
C GLY A 29 4.94 6.36 -4.11
N GLN A 30 4.47 6.86 -2.95
CA GLN A 30 3.31 6.26 -2.25
C GLN A 30 2.03 6.26 -3.10
N PHE A 31 1.96 7.13 -4.10
CA PHE A 31 0.83 7.21 -5.03
C PHE A 31 0.93 6.22 -6.21
N ASP A 32 2.10 5.60 -6.42
CA ASP A 32 2.32 4.67 -7.55
C ASP A 32 1.70 3.29 -7.29
N ASP A 33 1.48 2.93 -6.02
CA ASP A 33 0.89 1.63 -5.60
C ASP A 33 -0.64 1.71 -5.40
N LEU A 34 -1.29 2.80 -5.83
CA LEU A 34 -2.76 2.90 -5.84
C LEU A 34 -3.41 2.10 -6.97
N GLU A 35 -2.64 1.66 -7.96
CA GLU A 35 -3.10 0.84 -9.09
C GLU A 35 -3.05 -0.68 -8.82
N GLY A 36 -2.33 -1.11 -7.78
CA GLY A 36 -2.07 -2.53 -7.47
C GLY A 36 -3.31 -3.34 -7.01
N PRO A 37 -4.12 -2.86 -6.05
CA PRO A 37 -5.24 -3.65 -5.51
C PRO A 37 -6.44 -3.77 -6.46
N GLY A 38 -6.63 -2.82 -7.37
CA GLY A 38 -7.77 -2.82 -8.30
C GLY A 38 -7.66 -3.90 -9.39
N HIS A 39 -6.47 -4.43 -9.62
CA HIS A 39 -6.21 -5.46 -10.62
C HIS A 39 -6.21 -6.87 -10.02
N SER A 40 -6.25 -7.07 -8.71
CA SER A 40 -6.37 -8.43 -8.14
C SER A 40 -7.81 -8.93 -8.23
N ILE A 41 -8.80 -8.05 -7.98
CA ILE A 41 -10.22 -8.42 -7.93
C ILE A 41 -10.79 -8.91 -9.28
N LEU A 42 -10.18 -8.53 -10.41
CA LEU A 42 -10.61 -8.96 -11.74
C LEU A 42 -9.95 -10.28 -12.20
N TYR A 43 -8.88 -10.71 -11.53
CA TYR A 43 -8.09 -11.89 -11.91
C TYR A 43 -8.10 -12.98 -10.83
N GLU A 44 -8.85 -12.76 -9.74
CA GLU A 44 -9.09 -13.75 -8.68
C GLU A 44 -9.94 -14.94 -9.18
N GLU A 45 -10.86 -14.74 -10.14
CA GLU A 45 -11.72 -15.80 -10.69
C GLU A 45 -10.98 -16.80 -11.61
N GLU A 46 -9.86 -16.43 -12.25
CA GLU A 46 -9.17 -17.32 -13.20
C GLU A 46 -8.32 -18.40 -12.49
N ASN A 47 -7.96 -18.19 -11.21
CA ASN A 47 -7.14 -19.14 -10.44
C ASN A 47 -7.96 -20.16 -9.64
N GLU A 48 -9.28 -20.02 -9.52
CA GLU A 48 -10.13 -21.04 -8.88
C GLU A 48 -10.45 -22.22 -9.84
N GLU A 49 -10.31 -22.06 -11.16
CA GLU A 49 -10.56 -23.15 -12.13
C GLU A 49 -9.36 -24.07 -12.39
N LEU A 50 -8.17 -23.80 -11.83
CA LEU A 50 -7.00 -24.70 -11.89
C LEU A 50 -6.82 -25.58 -10.64
N GLY A 51 -7.83 -25.62 -9.77
CA GLY A 51 -7.86 -26.45 -8.55
C GLY A 51 -8.47 -27.85 -8.72
N ALA A 52 -8.75 -28.30 -9.94
CA ALA A 52 -9.29 -29.62 -10.20
C ALA A 52 -8.41 -30.41 -11.18
N ASP A 53 -7.67 -31.36 -10.61
CA ASP A 53 -7.03 -32.51 -11.27
C ASP A 53 -5.64 -32.28 -11.90
N ASP A 54 -4.59 -32.57 -11.12
CA ASP A 54 -3.62 -33.57 -11.54
C ASP A 54 -2.93 -34.28 -10.35
N ASN A 55 -3.24 -35.56 -10.26
CA ASN A 55 -2.49 -36.56 -9.53
C ASN A 55 -1.00 -36.51 -9.92
N LYS A 56 -0.12 -35.97 -9.05
CA LYS A 56 1.32 -36.28 -9.12
C LYS A 56 1.70 -37.28 -8.04
N ALA A 57 1.63 -38.53 -8.44
CA ALA A 57 2.20 -39.68 -7.78
C ALA A 57 3.68 -39.46 -7.38
N ASP A 58 3.97 -39.52 -6.08
CA ASP A 58 5.34 -39.68 -5.57
C ASP A 58 5.42 -40.54 -4.29
N ASN A 59 4.70 -41.67 -4.24
CA ASN A 59 5.15 -42.82 -3.45
C ASN A 59 5.59 -43.93 -4.40
N LYS A 60 6.83 -43.83 -4.89
CA LYS A 60 7.59 -44.97 -5.41
C LYS A 60 8.29 -45.64 -4.24
N THR A 61 7.87 -46.87 -3.97
CA THR A 61 8.72 -48.03 -3.68
C THR A 61 10.00 -47.75 -2.88
N ASP A 62 9.95 -48.04 -1.57
CA ASP A 62 11.12 -48.63 -0.93
C ASP A 62 10.69 -49.78 0.00
N LYS A 63 11.03 -50.99 -0.48
CA LYS A 63 11.21 -52.29 0.17
C LYS A 63 10.08 -52.95 0.97
#